data_AF-A0A0Q4BHQ7-F1
#
_entry.id   AF-A0A0Q4BHQ7-F1
#
_cell.length_a   1.000
_cell.length_b   1.000
_cell.length_c   1.000
_cell.angle_alpha   90.00
_cell.angle_beta   90.00
_cell.angle_gamma   90.00
#
_symmetry.space_group_name_H-M   'P 1'
#
loop_
_entity.id
_entity.type
_entity.pdbx_description
1 polymer ?
#
loop_
_entity_poly.entity_id
_entity_poly.type
_entity_poly.pdbx_seq_one_letter_code
_entity_poly.pdbx_strand_id
1 'polypeptide(L)' 'MHEGKRRPDDYLHLLDQFDDGLMVLATHSWHVVETFAGPLDERQVEANLDNVKAVLEGAMDMGLEFVTLEEQVRGDRHER' A
#
# COMPACT_ATOMS: atom_id res chain seq x y z
N MET A 1 5.19 6.38 -6.90
CA MET A 1 5.13 4.92 -6.67
C MET A 1 5.31 4.15 -7.97
N HIS A 2 5.98 2.98 -7.93
CA HIS A 2 6.25 2.12 -9.10
C HIS A 2 6.71 2.89 -10.35
N GLU A 3 7.75 3.71 -10.19
CA GLU A 3 8.36 4.49 -11.29
C GLU A 3 7.37 5.45 -11.99
N GLY A 4 6.39 5.96 -11.25
CA GLY A 4 5.38 6.89 -11.76
C GLY A 4 4.25 6.21 -12.54
N LYS A 5 4.25 4.88 -12.65
CA LYS A 5 3.21 4.12 -13.38
C LYS A 5 1.91 3.97 -12.61
N ARG A 6 1.94 4.18 -11.29
CA ARG A 6 0.76 4.16 -10.43
C ARG A 6 0.76 5.34 -9.47
N ARG A 7 -0.36 6.06 -9.45
CA ARG A 7 -0.63 7.16 -8.52
C ARG A 7 -1.31 6.60 -7.26
N PRO A 8 -1.22 7.31 -6.12
CA PRO A 8 -1.97 6.94 -4.91
C PRO A 8 -3.46 6.65 -5.18
N ASP A 9 -4.10 7.51 -5.98
CA ASP A 9 -5.52 7.40 -6.32
C ASP A 9 -5.89 6.06 -6.99
N ASP A 10 -4.97 5.44 -7.74
CA ASP A 10 -5.21 4.14 -8.35
C ASP A 10 -5.39 3.04 -7.28
N TYR A 11 -4.66 3.16 -6.16
CA TYR A 11 -4.79 2.24 -5.02
C TYR A 11 -6.06 2.52 -4.23
N LEU A 12 -6.36 3.79 -3.98
CA LEU A 12 -7.59 4.18 -3.28
C LEU A 12 -8.83 3.72 -4.05
N HIS A 13 -8.83 3.83 -5.37
CA HIS A 13 -9.89 3.30 -6.21
C HIS A 13 -10.02 1.77 -6.10
N LEU A 14 -8.91 1.05 -6.08
CA LEU A 14 -8.90 -0.41 -5.88
C LEU A 14 -9.43 -0.81 -4.50
N LEU A 15 -9.12 -0.03 -3.47
CA LEU A 15 -9.58 -0.23 -2.10
C LEU A 15 -11.07 0.06 -1.95
N ASP A 16 -11.59 1.11 -2.60
CA ASP A 16 -13.03 1.44 -2.62
C ASP A 16 -13.88 0.36 -3.31
N GLN A 17 -13.29 -0.41 -4.23
CA GLN A 17 -13.96 -1.53 -4.90
C GLN A 17 -13.93 -2.84 -4.10
N PHE A 18 -13.22 -2.87 -2.98
CA PHE A 18 -13.10 -4.06 -2.14
C PHE A 18 -14.29 -4.14 -1.17
N ASP A 19 -14.98 -5.28 -1.15
CA ASP A 19 -16.22 -5.48 -0.39
C ASP A 19 -16.02 -6.46 0.78
N ASP A 20 -15.48 -7.66 0.52
CA ASP A 20 -15.30 -8.69 1.56
C ASP A 20 -14.02 -9.53 1.35
N GLY A 21 -13.45 -10.03 2.45
CA GLY A 21 -12.28 -10.93 2.48
C GLY A 21 -10.97 -10.27 2.94
N LEU A 22 -9.85 -10.64 2.29
CA LEU A 22 -8.53 -10.06 2.54
C LEU A 22 -7.96 -9.48 1.25
N MET A 23 -7.76 -8.15 1.22
CA MET A 23 -7.02 -7.48 0.15
C MET A 23 -5.53 -7.38 0.53
N VAL A 24 -4.64 -7.82 -0.36
CA VAL A 24 -3.20 -7.71 -0.18
C VAL A 24 -2.61 -6.77 -1.23
N LEU A 25 -2.19 -5.59 -0.79
CA LEU A 25 -1.40 -4.68 -1.61
C LEU A 25 0.08 -5.05 -1.55
N ALA A 26 0.54 -5.85 -2.51
CA ALA A 26 1.95 -6.16 -2.64
C ALA A 26 2.72 -4.96 -3.23
N THR A 27 3.74 -4.50 -2.51
CA THR A 27 4.70 -3.50 -3.01
C THR A 27 6.12 -3.90 -2.66
N HIS A 28 7.09 -3.23 -3.27
CA HIS A 28 8.50 -3.41 -2.97
C HIS A 28 9.06 -2.10 -2.43
N SER A 29 9.78 -2.19 -1.30
CA SER A 29 10.41 -1.03 -0.66
C SER A 29 11.42 -0.32 -1.57
N TRP A 30 12.04 -1.01 -2.51
CA TRP A 30 13.00 -0.41 -3.44
C TRP A 30 12.40 0.70 -4.31
N HIS A 31 11.12 0.61 -4.67
CA HIS A 31 10.44 1.65 -5.45
C HIS A 31 10.37 3.01 -4.74
N VAL A 32 10.65 3.07 -3.45
CA VAL A 32 10.74 4.32 -2.69
C VAL A 32 12.04 5.05 -3.01
N VAL A 33 13.14 4.33 -3.23
CA VAL A 33 14.51 4.88 -3.29
C VAL A 33 15.24 4.64 -4.61
N GLU A 34 14.73 3.78 -5.48
CA GLU A 34 15.32 3.48 -6.78
C GLU A 34 14.28 3.14 -7.86
N THR A 35 14.71 3.23 -9.10
CA THR A 35 14.02 2.79 -10.31
C THR A 35 14.89 1.78 -11.05
N PHE A 36 14.35 1.10 -12.05
CA PHE A 36 15.16 0.28 -12.95
C PHE A 36 16.32 1.07 -13.61
N ALA A 37 16.17 2.38 -13.77
CA ALA A 37 17.19 3.26 -14.35
C ALA A 37 18.27 3.71 -13.34
N GLY A 38 18.09 3.42 -12.05
CA GLY A 38 19.04 3.77 -10.99
C GLY A 38 18.40 4.47 -9.78
N PRO A 39 19.24 4.94 -8.85
CA PRO A 39 18.81 5.59 -7.60
C PRO A 39 18.02 6.88 -7.84
N LEU A 40 17.10 7.17 -6.92
CA LEU A 40 16.35 8.42 -6.88
C LEU A 40 17.11 9.49 -6.08
N ASP A 41 16.82 10.76 -6.39
CA ASP A 41 17.25 11.88 -5.54
C ASP A 41 16.37 12.03 -4.29
N GLU A 42 16.84 12.81 -3.32
CA GLU A 42 16.17 12.99 -2.03
C GLU A 42 14.72 13.50 -2.17
N ARG A 43 14.47 14.44 -3.09
CA ARG A 43 13.11 14.98 -3.30
C ARG A 43 12.18 13.93 -3.88
N GLN A 44 12.69 13.07 -4.76
CA GLN A 44 11.93 11.96 -5.32
C GLN A 44 11.63 10.90 -4.27
N VAL A 45 12.56 10.64 -3.35
CA VAL A 45 12.36 9.74 -2.20
C VAL A 45 11.27 10.27 -1.29
N GLU A 46 11.36 11.55 -0.89
CA GLU A 46 10.34 12.22 -0.08
C GLU A 46 8.96 12.16 -0.73
N ALA A 47 8.87 12.51 -2.02
CA ALA A 47 7.61 12.44 -2.75
C ALA A 47 7.05 11.00 -2.83
N ASN A 48 7.91 9.98 -2.93
CA ASN A 48 7.47 8.59 -2.90
C ASN A 48 6.98 8.17 -1.51
N LEU A 49 7.62 8.64 -0.43
CA LEU A 49 7.15 8.40 0.94
C LEU A 49 5.79 9.06 1.19
N ASP A 50 5.61 10.30 0.73
CA ASP A 50 4.33 11.01 0.83
C ASP A 50 3.22 10.28 0.06
N ASN A 51 3.53 9.72 -1.10
CA ASN A 51 2.58 8.90 -1.85
C ASN A 51 2.19 7.62 -1.09
N VAL A 52 3.14 6.91 -0.47
CA VAL A 52 2.85 5.73 0.37
C VAL A 52 1.97 6.13 1.54
N LYS A 53 2.32 7.22 2.22
CA LYS A 53 1.55 7.76 3.34
C LYS A 53 0.11 8.09 2.93
N ALA A 54 -0.08 8.76 1.78
CA ALA A 54 -1.40 9.11 1.27
C ALA A 54 -2.29 7.88 1.01
N VAL A 55 -1.73 6.78 0.52
CA VAL A 55 -2.48 5.52 0.35
C VAL A 55 -2.90 4.94 1.70
N LEU A 56 -1.99 4.92 2.67
CA LEU A 56 -2.28 4.37 4.00
C LEU A 56 -3.31 5.22 4.75
N GLU A 57 -3.16 6.54 4.73
CA GLU A 57 -4.12 7.47 5.35
C GLU A 57 -5.48 7.39 4.66
N GLY A 58 -5.53 7.40 3.33
CA GLY A 58 -6.78 7.27 2.61
C GLY A 58 -7.50 5.94 2.88
N ALA A 59 -6.78 4.83 3.03
CA ALA A 59 -7.36 3.56 3.42
C ALA A 59 -7.96 3.60 4.85
N MET A 60 -7.27 4.23 5.79
CA MET A 60 -7.80 4.42 7.16
C MET A 60 -9.04 5.31 7.16
N ASP A 61 -9.06 6.37 6.34
CA ASP A 61 -10.22 7.25 6.20
C ASP A 61 -11.44 6.54 5.58
N MET A 62 -11.21 5.50 4.76
CA MET A 62 -12.25 4.60 4.24
C MET A 62 -12.76 3.59 5.29
N GLY A 63 -12.15 3.53 6.48
CA GLY A 63 -12.50 2.58 7.54
C GLY A 63 -11.87 1.20 7.37
N LEU A 64 -10.84 1.07 6.53
CA LEU A 64 -10.13 -0.20 6.35
C LEU A 64 -9.16 -0.45 7.52
N GLU A 65 -9.13 -1.68 7.99
CA GLU A 65 -8.19 -2.13 9.02
C GLU A 65 -6.96 -2.78 8.38
N PHE A 66 -5.77 -2.36 8.83
CA PHE A 66 -4.52 -2.99 8.44
C PHE A 66 -4.21 -4.13 9.39
N VAL A 67 -4.02 -5.33 8.84
CA VAL A 67 -3.61 -6.52 9.56
C VAL A 67 -2.34 -7.11 8.96
N THR A 68 -1.55 -7.78 9.79
CA THR A 68 -0.49 -8.65 9.30
C THR A 68 -1.06 -9.99 8.86
N LEU A 69 -0.37 -10.68 7.94
CA LEU A 69 -0.77 -12.03 7.54
C LEU A 69 -0.77 -13.01 8.73
N GLU A 70 0.08 -12.80 9.73
CA GLU A 70 0.11 -13.62 10.94
C GLU A 70 -1.19 -13.47 11.75
N GLU A 71 -1.64 -12.24 11.98
CA GLU A 71 -2.89 -11.96 12.70
C GLU A 71 -4.09 -12.56 11.98
N GLN A 72 -4.17 -12.38 10.66
CA GLN A 72 -5.26 -12.96 9.86
C GLN A 72 -5.32 -14.49 10.00
N VAL A 73 -4.17 -15.16 9.86
CA VAL A 73 -4.09 -16.63 9.95
C VAL A 73 -4.39 -17.16 11.37
N ARG A 74 -4.18 -16.34 12.41
CA ARG A 74 -4.51 -16.69 13.79
C ARG A 74 -6.01 -16.46 14.10
N GLY A 75 -6.60 -15.36 13.61
CA GLY A 75 -8.02 -15.05 13.77
C GLY A 75 -8.93 -16.12 13.17
N ASP A 76 -8.60 -16.58 11.96
CA ASP A 76 -9.28 -17.66 11.23
C ASP A 76 -9.36 -19.02 11.96
N ARG A 77 -8.51 -19.22 12.98
CA ARG A 77 -8.46 -20.47 13.77
C ARG A 77 -9.37 -20.45 14.99
N HIS A 78 -9.87 -19.29 15.40
CA HIS A 78 -10.76 -19.15 16.55
C HIS A 78 -12.25 -19.21 16.18
N GLU A 79 -12.58 -19.10 14.88
CA GLU A 79 -13.95 -19.18 14.37
C GLU A 79 -14.33 -20.57 13.79
N ARG A 80 -13.50 -21.61 14.01
CA ARG A 80 -13.76 -23.00 13.56
C ARG A 80 -13.82 -24.01 14.68
#